data_AF-X1ETN9-F1
#
_entry.id   AF-X1ETN9-F1
#
_cell.length_a   1.000
_cell.length_b   1.000
_cell.length_c   1.000
_cell.angle_alpha   90.00
_cell.angle_beta   90.00
_cell.angle_gamma   90.00
#
_symmetry.space_group_name_H-M   'P 1'
#
loop_
_entity.id
_entity.type
_entity.pdbx_description
1 polymer ?
#
loop_
_entity_poly.entity_id
_entity_poly.type
_entity_poly.pdbx_seq_one_letter_code
_entity_poly.pdbx_strand_id
1 'polypeptide(L)'
;MIAFQHGCGGTAAFLIAFSEFIRMGVDLTTLALVGSVLGMLVGAVTFSGSLIAAGKLARKIEQRPVFLPGHLTILLGLLVLMVLLSVFAVVQIGLPIAIGSAIGLIVISVVMGVVFTIRIGGADMPVIISFFNATAGFAAAFCGIALSNYLLIGCGACVAASGSLLTITMCRAMNRSLLGVFSGIRPSIAEPAKLPEETSLEAGGIEASAFDRAVAALKRAKD
;
A
#
# COMPACT_ATOMS: atom_id res chain seq x y z
N MET A 1 -7.72 -12.78 -3.01
CA MET A 1 -7.15 -13.67 -1.98
C MET A 1 -5.82 -13.14 -1.43
N ILE A 2 -4.82 -12.88 -2.27
CA ILE A 2 -3.48 -12.41 -1.86
C ILE A 2 -3.51 -11.15 -0.97
N ALA A 3 -4.23 -10.10 -1.39
CA ALA A 3 -4.34 -8.86 -0.61
C ALA A 3 -4.82 -9.09 0.83
N PHE A 4 -5.86 -9.92 1.00
CA PHE A 4 -6.40 -10.28 2.30
C PHE A 4 -5.41 -11.07 3.15
N GLN A 5 -4.65 -11.98 2.53
CA GLN A 5 -3.65 -12.80 3.25
C GLN A 5 -2.50 -11.95 3.79
N HIS A 6 -2.02 -10.94 3.03
CA HIS A 6 -1.05 -9.97 3.55
C HIS A 6 -1.63 -9.14 4.70
N GLY A 7 -2.91 -8.77 4.62
CA GLY A 7 -3.60 -8.10 5.72
C GLY A 7 -3.67 -8.97 6.99
N CYS A 8 -3.91 -10.27 6.86
CA CYS A 8 -3.89 -11.21 7.99
C CYS A 8 -2.48 -11.35 8.58
N GLY A 9 -1.44 -11.39 7.75
CA GLY A 9 -0.05 -11.39 8.20
C GLY A 9 0.31 -10.13 8.98
N GLY A 10 -0.10 -8.96 8.48
CA GLY A 10 0.04 -7.68 9.19
C GLY A 10 -0.75 -7.66 10.51
N THR A 11 -1.90 -8.32 10.56
CA THR A 11 -2.71 -8.49 11.77
C THR A 11 -1.99 -9.29 12.84
N ALA A 12 -1.44 -10.45 12.47
CA ALA A 12 -0.65 -11.27 13.37
C ALA A 12 0.55 -10.48 13.91
N ALA A 13 1.29 -9.77 13.04
CA ALA A 13 2.42 -8.97 13.45
C ALA A 13 2.05 -7.84 14.43
N PHE A 14 0.98 -7.08 14.17
CA PHE A 14 0.59 -6.00 15.09
C PHE A 14 0.04 -6.54 16.41
N LEU A 15 -0.69 -7.66 16.42
CA LEU A 15 -1.22 -8.25 17.65
C LEU A 15 -0.10 -8.78 18.55
N ILE A 16 0.92 -9.41 17.96
CA ILE A 16 2.11 -9.83 18.70
C ILE A 16 2.84 -8.61 19.25
N ALA A 17 3.03 -7.57 18.43
CA ALA A 17 3.68 -6.34 18.85
C ALA A 17 2.90 -5.60 19.96
N PHE A 18 1.57 -5.62 19.92
CA PHE A 18 0.69 -5.11 20.97
C PHE A 18 0.78 -5.93 22.26
N SER A 19 0.78 -7.25 22.15
CA SER A 19 0.99 -8.15 23.28
C SER A 19 2.33 -7.88 23.95
N GLU A 20 3.40 -7.72 23.16
CA GLU A 20 4.73 -7.43 23.69
C GLU A 20 4.77 -6.04 24.32
N PHE A 21 4.17 -5.02 23.69
CA PHE A 21 4.07 -3.67 24.25
C PHE A 21 3.34 -3.63 25.60
N ILE A 22 2.28 -4.41 25.79
CA ILE A 22 1.57 -4.51 27.09
C ILE A 22 2.40 -5.29 28.12
N ARG A 23 3.10 -6.32 27.66
CA ARG A 23 3.92 -7.18 28.52
C ARG A 23 5.20 -6.48 28.97
N MET A 24 5.67 -5.47 28.23
CA MET A 24 6.82 -4.64 28.58
C MET A 24 6.56 -3.85 29.87
N GLY A 25 7.18 -4.32 30.96
CA GLY A 25 7.57 -3.47 32.09
C GLY A 25 8.84 -2.67 31.78
N VAL A 26 9.43 -2.04 32.80
CA VAL A 26 10.60 -1.12 32.69
C VAL A 26 11.89 -1.79 32.18
N ASP A 27 11.98 -3.13 32.14
CA ASP A 27 13.24 -3.89 32.00
C ASP A 27 13.55 -4.46 30.60
N LEU A 28 13.22 -3.76 29.50
CA LEU A 28 13.60 -4.20 28.15
C LEU A 28 14.45 -3.19 27.38
N THR A 29 15.24 -3.71 26.45
CA THR A 29 16.10 -2.92 25.56
C THR A 29 15.27 -1.97 24.71
N THR A 30 15.75 -0.73 24.56
CA THR A 30 15.14 0.30 23.70
C THR A 30 14.84 -0.20 22.29
N LEU A 31 15.64 -1.16 21.81
CA LEU A 31 15.45 -1.80 20.50
C LEU A 31 14.15 -2.61 20.42
N ALA A 32 13.83 -3.43 21.42
CA ALA A 32 12.61 -4.23 21.44
C ALA A 32 11.37 -3.33 21.51
N LEU A 33 11.45 -2.24 22.29
CA LEU A 33 10.38 -1.26 22.39
C LEU A 33 10.10 -0.58 21.04
N VAL A 34 11.14 -0.09 20.37
CA VAL A 34 11.00 0.50 19.02
C VAL A 34 10.44 -0.54 18.04
N GLY A 35 10.89 -1.80 18.11
CA GLY A 35 10.35 -2.89 17.30
C GLY A 35 8.86 -3.11 17.53
N SER A 36 8.39 -3.08 18.79
CA SER A 36 6.98 -3.28 19.12
C SER A 36 6.09 -2.13 18.61
N VAL A 37 6.54 -0.88 18.77
CA VAL A 37 5.80 0.29 18.27
C VAL A 37 5.74 0.24 16.73
N LEU A 38 6.86 0.06 16.05
CA LEU A 38 6.90 0.01 14.58
C LEU A 38 6.12 -1.18 14.02
N GLY A 39 6.22 -2.36 14.64
CA GLY A 39 5.47 -3.55 14.26
C GLY A 39 3.96 -3.34 14.38
N MET A 40 3.52 -2.66 15.45
CA MET A 40 2.12 -2.31 15.67
C MET A 40 1.60 -1.34 14.62
N LEU A 41 2.33 -0.24 14.37
CA LEU A 41 1.97 0.78 13.39
C LEU A 41 1.91 0.21 11.97
N VAL A 42 3.00 -0.41 11.52
CA VAL A 42 3.12 -0.93 10.15
C VAL A 42 2.15 -2.08 9.92
N GLY A 43 1.98 -2.97 10.91
CA GLY A 43 1.03 -4.08 10.81
C GLY A 43 -0.43 -3.60 10.71
N ALA A 44 -0.84 -2.62 11.51
CA ALA A 44 -2.20 -2.07 11.48
C ALA A 44 -2.52 -1.26 10.20
N VAL A 45 -1.54 -0.46 9.71
CA VAL A 45 -1.66 0.22 8.40
C VAL A 45 -1.77 -0.80 7.27
N THR A 46 -0.95 -1.86 7.31
CA THR A 46 -0.98 -2.93 6.29
C THR A 46 -2.30 -3.68 6.31
N PHE A 47 -2.82 -4.05 7.49
CA PHE A 47 -4.10 -4.73 7.62
C PHE A 47 -5.25 -3.93 6.99
N SER A 48 -5.40 -2.67 7.41
CA SER A 48 -6.48 -1.81 6.96
C SER A 48 -6.37 -1.50 5.45
N GLY A 49 -5.17 -1.20 4.96
CA GLY A 49 -4.94 -0.95 3.54
C GLY A 49 -5.19 -2.17 2.67
N SER A 50 -4.72 -3.34 3.07
CA SER A 50 -4.99 -4.62 2.39
C SER A 50 -6.48 -4.95 2.33
N LEU A 51 -7.25 -4.62 3.37
CA LEU A 51 -8.69 -4.88 3.41
C LEU A 51 -9.44 -4.00 2.40
N ILE A 52 -9.09 -2.72 2.30
CA ILE A 52 -9.65 -1.80 1.30
C ILE A 52 -9.25 -2.23 -0.11
N ALA A 53 -7.98 -2.58 -0.34
CA ALA A 53 -7.51 -3.07 -1.63
C ALA A 53 -8.25 -4.34 -2.07
N ALA A 54 -8.44 -5.30 -1.15
CA ALA A 54 -9.22 -6.50 -1.39
C ALA A 54 -10.69 -6.19 -1.71
N GLY A 55 -11.31 -5.24 -0.99
CA GLY A 55 -12.68 -4.80 -1.22
C GLY A 55 -12.89 -4.15 -2.60
N LYS A 56 -11.94 -3.32 -3.05
CA LYS A 56 -11.98 -2.70 -4.38
C LYS A 56 -11.79 -3.72 -5.51
N LEU A 57 -10.94 -4.74 -5.32
CA LEU A 57 -10.79 -5.84 -6.29
C LEU A 57 -12.02 -6.74 -6.35
N ALA A 58 -12.62 -7.03 -5.20
CA ALA A 58 -13.85 -7.84 -5.11
C ALA A 58 -15.11 -7.11 -5.61
N ARG A 59 -14.97 -5.88 -6.14
CA ARG A 59 -16.07 -4.97 -6.52
C ARG A 59 -17.11 -4.74 -5.41
N LYS A 60 -16.72 -4.95 -4.15
CA LYS A 60 -17.54 -4.62 -2.97
C LYS A 60 -17.47 -3.12 -2.62
N ILE A 61 -16.39 -2.47 -3.06
CA ILE A 61 -16.15 -1.03 -2.92
C ILE A 61 -15.95 -0.46 -4.32
N GLU A 62 -16.36 0.78 -4.56
CA GLU A 62 -16.16 1.45 -5.84
C GLU A 62 -14.67 1.50 -6.22
N GLN A 63 -14.36 1.17 -7.47
CA GLN A 63 -12.98 1.14 -7.98
C GLN A 63 -12.43 2.54 -8.30
N ARG A 64 -13.30 3.55 -8.28
CA ARG A 64 -12.92 4.94 -8.58
C ARG A 64 -11.98 5.48 -7.49
N PRO A 65 -10.95 6.26 -7.85
CA PRO A 65 -10.17 7.02 -6.88
C PRO A 65 -11.08 8.03 -6.18
N VAL A 66 -11.05 8.06 -4.84
CA VAL A 66 -11.75 9.11 -4.06
C VAL A 66 -10.75 10.19 -3.70
N PHE A 67 -10.96 11.40 -4.21
CA PHE A 67 -10.12 12.56 -3.90
C PHE A 67 -10.76 13.37 -2.78
N LEU A 68 -10.15 13.36 -1.60
CA LEU A 68 -10.55 14.24 -0.50
C LEU A 68 -9.86 15.61 -0.65
N PRO A 69 -10.55 16.74 -0.36
CA PRO A 69 -9.90 18.04 -0.31
C PRO A 69 -8.82 18.04 0.78
N GLY A 70 -7.59 18.46 0.44
CA GLY A 70 -6.47 18.44 1.38
C GLY A 70 -5.96 17.03 1.75
N HIS A 71 -6.14 16.03 0.89
CA HIS A 71 -5.74 14.65 1.23
C HIS A 71 -4.28 14.50 1.73
N LEU A 72 -3.35 15.25 1.15
CA LEU A 72 -1.95 15.23 1.59
C LEU A 72 -1.78 15.82 3.00
N THR A 73 -2.52 16.88 3.35
CA THR A 73 -2.48 17.46 4.69
C THR A 73 -3.13 16.53 5.72
N ILE A 74 -4.18 15.80 5.34
CA ILE A 74 -4.77 14.76 6.20
C ILE A 74 -3.77 13.62 6.45
N LEU A 75 -3.13 13.09 5.39
CA LEU A 75 -2.10 12.05 5.52
C LEU A 75 -0.93 12.52 6.40
N LEU A 76 -0.45 13.74 6.17
CA LEU A 76 0.67 14.30 6.94
C LEU A 76 0.25 14.54 8.40
N GLY A 77 -0.93 15.08 8.64
CA GLY A 77 -1.47 15.30 9.98
C GLY A 77 -1.64 13.99 10.74
N LEU A 78 -2.11 12.94 10.06
CA LEU A 78 -2.29 11.62 10.66
C LEU A 78 -0.95 10.92 10.94
N LEU A 79 0.04 11.12 10.07
CA LEU A 79 1.41 10.65 10.28
C LEU A 79 2.07 11.35 11.48
N VAL A 80 1.95 12.68 11.58
CA VAL A 80 2.45 13.44 12.73
C VAL A 80 1.74 12.98 14.01
N LEU A 81 0.42 12.79 13.96
CA LEU A 81 -0.35 12.30 15.11
C LEU A 81 0.09 10.90 15.55
N MET A 82 0.38 9.99 14.61
CA MET A 82 0.94 8.69 14.96
C MET A 82 2.30 8.78 15.65
N VAL A 83 3.19 9.63 15.13
CA VAL A 83 4.52 9.82 15.74
C VAL A 83 4.36 10.39 17.15
N LEU A 84 3.53 11.41 17.34
CA LEU A 84 3.29 12.00 18.66
C LEU A 84 2.70 11.00 19.65
N LEU A 85 1.68 10.23 19.23
CA LEU A 85 1.10 9.20 20.09
C LEU A 85 2.06 8.05 20.37
N SER A 86 2.97 7.73 19.46
CA SER A 86 3.97 6.69 19.68
C SER A 86 4.96 7.09 20.77
N VAL A 87 5.45 8.33 20.72
CA VAL A 87 6.29 8.91 21.78
C VAL A 87 5.52 8.99 23.10
N PHE A 88 4.27 9.45 23.05
CA PHE A 88 3.42 9.50 24.24
C PHE A 88 3.19 8.11 24.85
N ALA A 89 2.92 7.09 24.04
CA ALA A 89 2.74 5.72 24.50
C ALA A 89 4.01 5.17 25.16
N VAL A 90 5.19 5.48 24.61
CA VAL A 90 6.49 5.08 25.18
C VAL A 90 6.76 5.76 26.52
N VAL A 91 6.44 7.04 26.67
CA VAL A 91 6.64 7.77 27.94
C VAL A 91 5.73 7.24 29.06
N GLN A 92 4.58 6.68 28.71
CA GLN A 92 3.56 6.22 29.67
C GLN A 92 3.68 4.73 30.01
N ILE A 93 4.73 4.02 29.56
CA ILE A 93 4.92 2.59 29.83
C ILE A 93 4.85 2.30 31.33
N GLY A 94 4.13 1.25 31.70
CA GLY A 94 3.92 0.85 33.10
C GLY A 94 2.72 1.51 33.79
N LEU A 95 2.10 2.52 33.18
CA LEU A 95 0.85 3.11 33.65
C LEU A 95 -0.35 2.43 32.97
N PRO A 96 -1.52 2.34 33.64
CA PRO A 96 -2.74 1.80 33.03
C PRO A 96 -3.18 2.60 31.78
N ILE A 97 -2.75 3.85 31.64
CA ILE A 97 -3.02 4.70 30.49
C ILE A 97 -2.27 4.24 29.21
N ALA A 98 -1.21 3.44 29.35
CA ALA A 98 -0.44 2.89 28.22
C ALA A 98 -1.27 1.97 27.31
N ILE A 99 -2.22 1.23 27.88
CA ILE A 99 -3.12 0.37 27.10
C ILE A 99 -4.04 1.25 26.24
N GLY A 100 -4.54 2.35 26.81
CA GLY A 100 -5.38 3.31 26.09
C GLY A 100 -4.64 3.98 24.94
N SER A 101 -3.38 4.37 25.14
CA SER A 101 -2.56 4.96 24.07
C SER A 101 -2.19 3.95 22.98
N ALA A 102 -1.92 2.69 23.33
CA ALA A 102 -1.68 1.63 22.35
C ALA A 102 -2.92 1.33 21.49
N ILE A 103 -4.11 1.29 22.09
CA ILE A 103 -5.36 1.16 21.33
C ILE A 103 -5.59 2.37 20.43
N GLY A 104 -5.36 3.60 20.95
CA GLY A 104 -5.45 4.83 20.15
C GLY A 104 -4.51 4.81 18.94
N LEU A 105 -3.29 4.31 19.12
CA LEU A 105 -2.32 4.12 18.04
C LEU A 105 -2.81 3.14 16.97
N ILE A 106 -3.39 2.00 17.37
CA ILE A 106 -3.96 1.02 16.43
C ILE A 106 -5.09 1.66 15.63
N VAL A 107 -6.02 2.36 16.29
CA VAL A 107 -7.16 3.02 15.63
C VAL A 107 -6.68 4.02 14.59
N ILE A 108 -5.73 4.88 14.94
CA ILE A 108 -5.18 5.88 14.01
C ILE A 108 -4.39 5.23 12.88
N SER A 109 -3.68 4.14 13.15
CA SER A 109 -2.99 3.33 12.14
C SER A 109 -3.95 2.71 11.14
N VAL A 110 -5.09 2.21 11.61
CA VAL A 110 -6.16 1.69 10.75
C VAL A 110 -6.76 2.81 9.89
N VAL A 111 -7.06 3.97 10.49
CA VAL A 111 -7.56 5.12 9.73
C VAL A 111 -6.57 5.54 8.65
N MET A 112 -5.26 5.54 8.96
CA MET A 112 -4.23 5.90 7.99
C MET A 112 -4.18 4.94 6.81
N GLY A 113 -4.23 3.63 7.05
CA GLY A 113 -4.23 2.66 5.94
C GLY A 113 -5.49 2.76 5.08
N VAL A 114 -6.65 3.07 5.67
CA VAL A 114 -7.89 3.34 4.92
C VAL A 114 -7.75 4.60 4.06
N VAL A 115 -7.35 5.73 4.67
CA VAL A 115 -7.20 7.01 3.97
C VAL A 115 -6.14 6.90 2.88
N PHE A 116 -5.00 6.25 3.14
CA PHE A 116 -3.97 6.02 2.14
C PHE A 116 -4.49 5.24 0.92
N THR A 117 -5.23 4.15 1.17
CA THR A 117 -5.65 3.24 0.09
C THR A 117 -6.84 3.77 -0.73
N ILE A 118 -7.72 4.59 -0.12
CA ILE A 118 -8.95 5.05 -0.80
C ILE A 118 -8.67 5.90 -2.03
N ARG A 119 -7.57 6.67 -2.01
CA ARG A 119 -7.13 7.54 -3.10
C ARG A 119 -6.60 6.77 -4.31
N ILE A 120 -6.25 5.51 -4.15
CA ILE A 120 -5.62 4.73 -5.20
C ILE A 120 -6.71 4.14 -6.09
N GLY A 121 -6.56 4.28 -7.42
CA GLY A 121 -7.52 3.76 -8.39
C GLY A 121 -7.43 2.25 -8.58
N GLY A 122 -8.54 1.63 -9.03
CA GLY A 122 -8.60 0.19 -9.33
C GLY A 122 -7.50 -0.30 -10.28
N ALA A 123 -7.11 0.52 -11.26
CA ALA A 123 -6.07 0.20 -12.24
C ALA A 123 -4.68 0.02 -11.62
N ASP A 124 -4.40 0.71 -10.51
CA ASP A 124 -3.08 0.67 -9.84
C ASP A 124 -3.09 -0.26 -8.61
N MET A 125 -4.20 -0.95 -8.34
CA MET A 125 -4.32 -1.86 -7.21
C MET A 125 -3.30 -3.00 -7.19
N PRO A 126 -2.87 -3.61 -8.32
CA PRO A 126 -1.84 -4.65 -8.29
C PRO A 126 -0.52 -4.16 -7.66
N VAL A 127 -0.12 -2.92 -7.95
CA VAL A 127 1.06 -2.28 -7.37
C VAL A 127 0.89 -2.13 -5.86
N ILE A 128 -0.29 -1.72 -5.42
CA ILE A 128 -0.60 -1.54 -3.98
C ILE A 128 -0.62 -2.86 -3.22
N ILE A 129 -1.10 -3.94 -3.85
CA ILE A 129 -1.07 -5.27 -3.24
C ILE A 129 0.38 -5.73 -3.05
N SER A 130 1.25 -5.48 -4.03
CA SER A 130 2.69 -5.75 -3.91
C SER A 130 3.36 -4.88 -2.84
N PHE A 131 2.96 -3.60 -2.74
CA PHE A 131 3.43 -2.72 -1.69
C PHE A 131 3.05 -3.26 -0.31
N PHE A 132 1.80 -3.69 -0.11
CA PHE A 132 1.35 -4.27 1.16
C PHE A 132 1.98 -5.64 1.47
N ASN A 133 2.44 -6.39 0.46
CA ASN A 133 3.29 -7.55 0.68
C ASN A 133 4.64 -7.16 1.31
N ALA A 134 5.28 -6.10 0.77
CA ALA A 134 6.53 -5.58 1.33
C ALA A 134 6.33 -5.08 2.77
N THR A 135 5.26 -4.31 3.03
CA THR A 135 4.99 -3.77 4.38
C THR A 135 4.61 -4.86 5.38
N ALA A 136 3.96 -5.96 4.96
CA ALA A 136 3.75 -7.13 5.80
C ALA A 136 5.09 -7.77 6.21
N GLY A 137 6.06 -7.83 5.28
CA GLY A 137 7.44 -8.26 5.59
C GLY A 137 8.14 -7.33 6.58
N PHE A 138 8.01 -6.02 6.41
CA PHE A 138 8.53 -5.04 7.38
C PHE A 138 7.88 -5.20 8.77
N ALA A 139 6.55 -5.38 8.84
CA ALA A 139 5.85 -5.63 10.10
C ALA A 139 6.34 -6.90 10.79
N ALA A 140 6.55 -7.98 10.04
CA ALA A 140 7.12 -9.22 10.56
C ALA A 140 8.56 -9.03 11.08
N ALA A 141 9.40 -8.26 10.37
CA ALA A 141 10.75 -7.95 10.81
C ALA A 141 10.76 -7.13 12.11
N PHE A 142 9.92 -6.11 12.23
CA PHE A 142 9.79 -5.30 13.45
C PHE A 142 9.23 -6.12 14.63
N CYS A 143 8.26 -6.99 14.37
CA CYS A 143 7.80 -7.97 15.34
C CYS A 143 8.94 -8.91 15.80
N GLY A 144 9.79 -9.35 14.88
CA GLY A 144 11.01 -10.10 15.20
C GLY A 144 11.98 -9.35 16.09
N ILE A 145 12.14 -8.03 15.89
CA ILE A 145 12.93 -7.17 16.77
C ILE A 145 12.29 -7.07 18.16
N ALA A 146 10.96 -6.91 18.23
CA ALA A 146 10.24 -6.86 19.50
C ALA A 146 10.45 -8.15 20.32
N LEU A 147 10.44 -9.31 19.66
CA LEU A 147 10.64 -10.62 20.27
C LEU A 147 12.12 -11.04 20.42
N SER A 148 13.07 -10.20 19.97
CA SER A 148 14.50 -10.58 19.86
C SER A 148 14.73 -11.90 19.11
N ASN A 149 13.94 -12.18 18.07
CA ASN A 149 13.99 -13.41 17.29
C ASN A 149 14.64 -13.19 15.92
N TYR A 150 15.90 -13.60 15.78
CA TYR A 150 16.68 -13.44 14.55
C TYR A 150 16.07 -14.13 13.32
N LEU A 151 15.38 -15.26 13.48
CA LEU A 151 14.74 -15.95 12.36
C LEU A 151 13.61 -15.09 11.78
N LEU A 152 12.77 -14.52 12.64
CA LEU A 152 11.65 -13.68 12.22
C LEU A 152 12.13 -12.37 11.60
N ILE A 153 13.22 -11.79 12.14
CA ILE A 153 13.90 -10.62 11.55
C ILE A 153 14.41 -10.96 10.14
N GLY A 154 15.14 -12.06 9.99
CA GLY A 154 15.72 -12.49 8.71
C GLY A 154 14.65 -12.79 7.66
N CYS A 155 13.66 -13.62 8.00
CA CYS A 155 12.56 -13.94 7.09
C CYS A 155 11.74 -12.71 6.71
N GLY A 156 11.40 -11.84 7.67
CA GLY A 156 10.67 -10.60 7.43
C GLY A 156 11.44 -9.65 6.50
N ALA A 157 12.75 -9.48 6.73
CA ALA A 157 13.60 -8.66 5.89
C ALA A 157 13.72 -9.19 4.44
N CYS A 158 13.85 -10.51 4.26
CA CYS A 158 13.87 -11.12 2.93
C CYS A 158 12.55 -10.88 2.17
N VAL A 159 11.39 -11.04 2.83
CA VAL A 159 10.08 -10.77 2.22
C VAL A 159 9.91 -9.28 1.91
N ALA A 160 10.34 -8.40 2.81
CA ALA A 160 10.30 -6.95 2.61
C ALA A 160 11.14 -6.52 1.40
N ALA A 161 12.36 -7.04 1.26
CA ALA A 161 13.24 -6.75 0.14
C ALA A 161 12.67 -7.27 -1.19
N SER A 162 12.20 -8.51 -1.21
CA SER A 162 11.58 -9.13 -2.40
C SER A 162 10.31 -8.37 -2.83
N GLY A 163 9.43 -8.04 -1.88
CA GLY A 163 8.21 -7.29 -2.15
C GLY A 163 8.48 -5.87 -2.62
N SER A 164 9.48 -5.19 -2.06
CA SER A 164 9.87 -3.84 -2.49
C SER A 164 10.39 -3.86 -3.93
N LEU A 165 11.24 -4.84 -4.27
CA LEU A 165 11.76 -5.02 -5.63
C LEU A 165 10.65 -5.34 -6.62
N LEU A 166 9.71 -6.22 -6.27
CA LEU A 166 8.53 -6.52 -7.08
C LEU A 166 7.68 -5.27 -7.33
N THR A 167 7.48 -4.44 -6.30
CA THR A 167 6.68 -3.21 -6.44
C THR A 167 7.33 -2.25 -7.43
N ILE A 168 8.66 -2.11 -7.39
CA ILE A 168 9.40 -1.26 -8.33
C ILE A 168 9.33 -1.81 -9.75
N THR A 169 9.51 -3.12 -9.95
CA THR A 169 9.45 -3.72 -11.30
C THR A 169 8.05 -3.64 -11.89
N MET A 170 6.99 -3.79 -11.09
CA MET A 170 5.61 -3.58 -11.51
C MET A 170 5.36 -2.13 -11.96
N CYS A 171 5.84 -1.16 -11.19
CA CYS A 171 5.76 0.26 -11.58
C CYS A 171 6.44 0.54 -12.93
N ARG A 172 7.64 -0.01 -13.13
CA ARG A 172 8.38 0.14 -14.40
C ARG A 172 7.65 -0.53 -15.56
N ALA A 173 7.10 -1.73 -15.35
CA ALA A 173 6.31 -2.43 -16.37
C ALA A 173 5.03 -1.68 -16.76
N MET A 174 4.45 -0.91 -15.82
CA MET A 174 3.26 -0.07 -16.07
C MET A 174 3.59 1.35 -16.54
N ASN A 175 4.88 1.65 -16.79
CA ASN A 175 5.38 2.98 -17.15
C ASN A 175 4.89 4.10 -16.21
N ARG A 176 4.77 3.79 -14.92
CA ARG A 176 4.34 4.73 -13.88
C ARG A 176 5.37 4.81 -12.75
N SER A 177 5.55 5.99 -12.19
CA SER A 177 6.36 6.17 -10.97
C SER A 177 5.56 5.77 -9.74
N LEU A 178 6.25 5.27 -8.70
CA LEU A 178 5.65 4.97 -7.39
C LEU A 178 4.93 6.20 -6.80
N LEU A 179 5.54 7.38 -6.95
CA LEU A 179 4.95 8.65 -6.56
C LEU A 179 3.67 8.97 -7.35
N GLY A 180 3.62 8.66 -8.64
CA GLY A 180 2.41 8.80 -9.47
C GLY A 180 1.27 7.87 -9.05
N VAL A 181 1.61 6.66 -8.60
CA VAL A 181 0.62 5.72 -8.04
C VAL A 181 0.09 6.21 -6.69
N PHE A 182 0.96 6.72 -5.81
CA PHE A 182 0.56 7.15 -4.46
C PHE A 182 -0.14 8.52 -4.45
N SER A 183 0.20 9.42 -5.38
CA SER A 183 -0.48 10.70 -5.54
C SER A 183 -1.79 10.60 -6.32
N GLY A 184 -2.03 9.50 -7.04
CA GLY A 184 -3.18 9.35 -7.94
C GLY A 184 -3.18 10.35 -9.11
N ILE A 185 -2.13 11.17 -9.24
CA ILE A 185 -1.95 12.10 -10.34
C ILE A 185 -1.25 11.30 -11.44
N ARG A 186 -1.96 11.04 -12.54
CA ARG A 186 -1.27 10.63 -13.76
C ARG A 186 -0.40 11.81 -14.19
N PRO A 187 0.94 11.73 -14.19
CA PRO A 187 1.69 12.65 -15.01
C PRO A 187 1.17 12.42 -16.44
N SER A 188 0.63 13.47 -17.06
CA SER A 188 0.47 13.50 -18.50
C SER A 188 1.89 13.45 -19.05
N ILE A 189 2.41 12.25 -19.29
CA ILE A 189 3.54 12.10 -20.18
C ILE A 189 2.98 12.59 -21.50
N ALA A 190 3.55 13.70 -21.98
CA ALA A 190 3.19 14.33 -23.24
C ALA A 190 2.88 13.23 -24.26
N GLU A 191 1.68 13.31 -24.81
CA GLU A 191 1.27 12.57 -26.00
C GLU A 191 2.47 12.60 -26.96
N PRO A 192 2.99 11.45 -27.43
CA PRO A 192 4.05 11.47 -28.42
C PRO A 192 3.58 12.40 -29.54
N ALA A 193 4.39 13.42 -29.83
CA ALA A 193 4.03 14.51 -30.73
C ALA A 193 3.26 13.94 -31.92
N LYS A 194 2.00 14.38 -32.08
CA LYS A 194 1.17 13.98 -33.21
C LYS A 194 2.03 14.15 -34.47
N LEU A 195 2.36 13.03 -35.10
CA LEU A 195 2.81 13.04 -36.49
C LEU A 195 1.77 13.85 -37.27
N PRO A 196 2.19 14.67 -38.25
CA PRO A 196 1.27 15.57 -38.96
C PRO A 196 0.01 14.81 -39.36
N GLU A 197 -1.14 15.34 -38.94
CA GLU A 197 -2.45 14.89 -39.39
C GLU A 197 -2.41 14.80 -40.92
N GLU A 198 -2.30 13.59 -41.46
CA GLU A 198 -2.81 13.35 -42.80
C GLU A 198 -4.32 13.53 -42.71
N THR A 199 -4.74 14.70 -43.18
CA THR A 199 -6.06 15.06 -43.69
C THR A 199 -7.14 14.03 -43.40
N SER A 200 -7.94 14.32 -42.38
CA SER A 200 -9.19 13.65 -42.08
C SER A 200 -10.13 13.72 -43.29
N LEU A 201 -10.15 12.64 -44.07
CA LEU A 201 -11.24 12.34 -44.98
C LEU A 201 -12.52 12.13 -44.17
N GLU A 202 -13.56 12.80 -44.65
CA GLU A 202 -14.85 13.03 -44.02
C GLU A 202 -15.53 11.77 -43.47
N ALA A 203 -16.25 11.98 -42.37
CA ALA A 203 -17.14 11.03 -41.75
C ALA A 203 -18.27 10.61 -42.70
N GLY A 204 -18.16 9.42 -43.27
CA GLY A 204 -19.22 8.75 -44.00
C GLY A 204 -18.99 7.24 -44.06
N GLY A 205 -19.67 6.48 -43.20
CA GLY A 205 -19.86 5.02 -43.31
C GLY A 205 -18.61 4.14 -43.19
N ILE A 206 -18.10 3.91 -41.96
CA ILE A 206 -16.81 3.21 -41.75
C ILE A 206 -16.92 1.82 -41.08
N GLU A 207 -18.06 1.37 -40.56
CA GLU A 207 -18.09 0.09 -39.82
C GLU A 207 -17.88 -1.16 -40.68
N ALA A 208 -18.30 -1.18 -41.96
CA ALA A 208 -18.03 -2.31 -42.85
C ALA A 208 -16.60 -2.28 -43.43
N SER A 209 -16.07 -1.09 -43.73
CA SER A 209 -14.79 -0.95 -44.44
C SER A 209 -13.56 -1.13 -43.56
N ALA A 210 -13.65 -0.85 -42.25
CA ALA A 210 -12.53 -1.03 -41.33
C ALA A 210 -12.24 -2.51 -41.04
N PHE A 211 -13.29 -3.32 -40.89
CA PHE A 211 -13.17 -4.76 -40.67
C PHE A 211 -12.59 -5.47 -41.89
N ASP A 212 -13.09 -5.18 -43.10
CA ASP A 212 -12.59 -5.79 -44.33
C ASP A 212 -11.14 -5.40 -44.64
N ARG A 213 -10.74 -4.16 -44.32
CA ARG A 213 -9.34 -3.72 -44.43
C ARG A 213 -8.42 -4.46 -43.45
N ALA A 214 -8.88 -4.71 -42.22
CA ALA A 214 -8.13 -5.49 -41.25
C ALA A 214 -7.97 -6.97 -41.67
N VAL A 215 -9.03 -7.57 -42.24
CA VAL A 215 -9.00 -8.94 -42.77
C VAL A 215 -8.09 -9.05 -44.00
N ALA A 216 -8.10 -8.05 -44.89
CA ALA A 216 -7.23 -8.02 -46.06
C ALA A 216 -5.74 -7.85 -45.67
N ALA A 217 -5.45 -7.02 -44.67
CA ALA A 217 -4.10 -6.86 -44.15
C ALA A 217 -3.57 -8.16 -43.49
N LEU A 218 -4.42 -8.87 -42.74
CA LEU A 218 -4.09 -10.16 -42.16
C LEU A 218 -3.83 -11.25 -43.21
N LYS A 219 -4.55 -11.24 -44.34
CA LYS A 219 -4.32 -12.17 -45.45
C LYS A 219 -3.00 -11.90 -46.18
N ARG A 220 -2.59 -10.64 -46.31
CA ARG A 220 -1.31 -10.25 -46.94
C ARG A 220 -0.09 -10.52 -46.07
N ALA A 221 -0.27 -10.58 -44.75
CA ALA A 221 0.82 -10.85 -43.80
C ALA A 221 1.09 -12.36 -43.59
N LYS A 222 0.44 -13.23 -44.37
CA LYS A 222 0.56 -14.69 -44.28
C LYS A 222 1.55 -15.28 -45.32
N ASP A 223 2.08 -14.45 -46.21
CA ASP A 223 3.21 -14.75 -47.08
C ASP A 223 4.50 -14.17 -46.47
#